data_AF-A0A7X1NJ27-F1
#
_entry.id   AF-A0A7X1NJ27-F1
#
_cell.length_a   1.000
_cell.length_b   1.000
_cell.length_c   1.000
_cell.angle_alpha   90.00
_cell.angle_beta   90.00
_cell.angle_gamma   90.00
#
_symmetry.space_group_name_H-M   'P 1'
#
loop_
_entity.id
_entity.type
_entity.pdbx_description
1 polymer ?
#
loop_
_entity_poly.entity_id
_entity_poly.type
_entity_poly.pdbx_seq_one_letter_code
_entity_poly.pdbx_strand_id
1 'polypeptide(L)' 'MSSTSHIDFARREIFTATKPRFRRVPEAERSGRNLSTCEAIAIPAAKRVRFAAGKAFKDAVGTARTGSFSRIAGSVRSKA' A
#
# COMPACT_ATOMS: atom_id res chain seq x y z
N MET A 1 -20.83 24.57 22.14
CA MET A 1 -20.13 24.53 20.83
C MET A 1 -18.80 23.83 21.07
N SER A 2 -18.66 22.60 20.56
CA SER A 2 -17.58 21.66 20.90
C SER A 2 -16.23 22.12 20.37
N SER A 3 -15.40 22.70 21.24
CA SER A 3 -13.99 22.99 20.99
C SER A 3 -13.26 21.67 20.80
N THR A 4 -13.07 21.26 19.54
CA THR A 4 -12.21 20.14 19.18
C THR A 4 -10.78 20.60 19.46
N SER A 5 -10.20 20.08 20.54
CA SER A 5 -8.98 20.62 21.09
C SER A 5 -7.81 20.40 20.13
N HIS A 6 -6.90 21.37 20.07
CA HIS A 6 -5.66 21.37 19.30
C HIS A 6 -4.79 20.10 19.50
N ILE A 7 -5.01 19.37 20.60
CA ILE A 7 -4.34 18.12 20.98
C ILE A 7 -4.89 16.90 20.22
N ASP A 8 -6.16 16.93 19.79
CA ASP A 8 -6.81 15.82 19.09
C ASP A 8 -6.31 15.66 17.64
N PHE A 9 -5.84 16.74 17.02
CA PHE A 9 -5.27 16.71 15.67
C PHE A 9 -3.87 16.06 15.66
N ALA A 10 -3.00 16.42 16.60
CA ALA A 10 -1.64 15.88 16.70
C ALA A 10 -1.61 14.37 17.02
N ARG A 11 -2.55 13.87 17.84
CA ARG A 11 -2.64 12.43 18.16
C ARG A 11 -3.12 11.58 16.99
N ARG A 12 -3.94 12.13 16.08
CA ARG A 12 -4.43 11.44 14.88
C ARG A 12 -3.35 11.35 13.79
N GLU A 13 -2.46 12.34 13.69
CA GLU A 13 -1.32 12.30 12.76
C GLU A 13 -0.24 11.31 13.21
N ILE A 14 0.12 11.31 14.50
CA ILE A 14 1.20 10.46 15.04
C ILE A 14 0.84 8.96 15.03
N PHE A 15 -0.43 8.59 15.21
CA PHE A 15 -0.88 7.18 15.21
C PHE A 15 -0.83 6.53 13.81
N THR A 16 -0.70 7.31 12.73
CA THR A 16 -0.68 6.79 11.35
C THR A 16 0.71 6.59 10.75
N ALA A 17 1.77 7.10 11.38
CA ALA A 17 3.12 7.11 10.81
C ALA A 17 4.00 5.90 11.20
N THR A 18 3.66 5.21 12.29
CA THR A 18 4.51 4.15 12.86
C THR A 18 4.14 2.73 12.43
N LYS A 19 2.84 2.42 12.28
CA LYS A 19 2.38 1.05 11.95
C LYS A 19 2.24 0.83 10.44
N PRO A 20 2.72 -0.32 9.89
CA PRO A 20 2.50 -0.66 8.48
C PRO A 20 1.00 -0.90 8.21
N ARG A 21 0.55 -0.62 6.98
CA ARG A 21 -0.87 -0.75 6.60
C ARG A 21 -1.08 -1.14 5.14
N PHE A 22 -2.14 -1.90 4.88
CA PHE A 22 -2.66 -2.16 3.54
C PHE A 22 -3.81 -1.19 3.21
N ARG A 23 -3.86 -0.68 1.98
CA ARG A 23 -4.95 0.18 1.49
C ARG A 23 -5.37 -0.23 0.10
N ARG A 24 -6.67 -0.13 -0.20
CA ARG A 24 -7.18 -0.23 -1.57
C ARG A 24 -7.09 1.15 -2.20
N VAL A 25 -6.31 1.28 -3.26
CA VAL A 25 -6.09 2.54 -3.97
C VAL A 25 -6.67 2.40 -5.37
N PRO A 26 -7.54 3.32 -5.81
CA PRO A 26 -8.00 3.34 -7.19
C PRO A 26 -6.84 3.75 -8.11
N GLU A 27 -6.71 3.04 -9.23
CA GLU A 27 -5.86 3.46 -10.35
C GLU A 27 -6.75 3.84 -11.53
N ALA A 28 -6.41 4.94 -12.19
CA ALA A 28 -7.07 5.38 -13.40
C ALA A 28 -6.66 4.50 -14.60
N GLU A 29 -7.52 4.48 -15.60
CA GLU A 29 -7.20 3.87 -16.89
C GLU A 29 -5.99 4.58 -17.53
N ARG A 30 -5.12 3.79 -18.15
CA ARG A 30 -3.92 4.29 -18.83
C ARG A 30 -3.50 3.36 -19.97
N SER A 31 -2.77 3.90 -20.93
CA SER A 31 -2.11 3.10 -21.96
C SER A 31 -0.79 2.54 -21.44
N GLY A 32 -0.49 1.32 -21.84
CA GLY A 32 0.80 0.66 -21.67
C GLY A 32 1.21 -0.07 -22.94
N ARG A 33 2.28 -0.87 -22.86
CA ARG A 33 2.72 -1.75 -23.95
C ARG A 33 2.98 -3.16 -23.47
N ASN A 34 2.75 -4.12 -24.34
CA ASN A 34 3.26 -5.47 -24.14
C ASN A 34 4.79 -5.44 -24.29
N LEU A 35 5.52 -5.86 -23.25
CA LEU A 35 6.98 -5.89 -23.28
C LEU A 35 7.54 -6.89 -24.31
N SER A 36 6.75 -7.86 -24.75
CA SER A 36 7.17 -8.88 -25.74
C SER A 36 6.90 -8.47 -27.19
N THR A 37 5.83 -7.71 -27.45
CA THR A 37 5.38 -7.38 -28.83
C THR A 37 5.42 -5.90 -29.16
N CYS A 38 5.67 -5.03 -28.17
CA CYS A 38 5.62 -3.56 -28.29
C CYS A 38 4.24 -2.99 -28.68
N GLU A 39 3.20 -3.81 -28.80
CA GLU A 39 1.85 -3.37 -29.10
C GLU A 39 1.24 -2.57 -27.93
N ALA A 40 0.40 -1.59 -28.26
CA ALA A 40 -0.31 -0.78 -27.28
C ALA A 40 -1.42 -1.60 -26.62
N ILE A 41 -1.52 -1.52 -25.29
CA ILE A 41 -2.57 -2.19 -24.50
C ILE A 41 -3.20 -1.17 -23.56
N ALA A 42 -4.53 -1.19 -23.47
CA ALA A 42 -5.27 -0.45 -22.45
C ALA A 42 -5.19 -1.18 -21.10
N ILE A 43 -4.74 -0.49 -20.06
CA ILE A 43 -4.73 -0.98 -18.68
C ILE A 43 -5.96 -0.40 -17.99
N PRO A 44 -7.01 -1.20 -17.72
CA PRO A 44 -8.28 -0.68 -17.23
C PRO A 44 -8.16 -0.16 -15.80
N ALA A 45 -9.05 0.78 -15.46
CA ALA A 45 -9.17 1.29 -14.10
C ALA A 45 -9.50 0.15 -13.12
N ALA A 46 -8.77 0.08 -12.01
CA ALA A 46 -8.95 -0.98 -11.02
C ALA A 46 -8.57 -0.50 -9.62
N LYS A 47 -9.17 -1.13 -8.60
CA LYS A 47 -8.74 -0.95 -7.20
C LYS A 47 -7.64 -1.95 -6.89
N ARG A 48 -6.44 -1.47 -6.58
CA ARG A 48 -5.27 -2.30 -6.21
C ARG A 48 -5.00 -2.21 -4.72
N VAL A 49 -4.50 -3.29 -4.12
CA VAL A 49 -4.02 -3.26 -2.73
C VAL A 49 -2.58 -2.76 -2.73
N ARG A 50 -2.29 -1.72 -1.96
CA ARG A 50 -0.94 -1.19 -1.75
C ARG A 50 -0.55 -1.34 -0.29
N PHE A 51 0.66 -1.82 -0.05
CA PHE A 51 1.28 -1.84 1.27
C PHE A 51 2.06 -0.53 1.49
N ALA A 52 1.81 0.13 2.61
CA ALA A 52 2.59 1.26 3.07
C ALA A 52 3.38 0.86 4.31
N ALA A 53 4.70 0.72 4.16
CA ALA A 53 5.60 0.47 5.27
C ALA A 53 5.68 1.69 6.21
N GLY A 54 5.56 1.44 7.52
CA GLY A 54 5.82 2.45 8.55
C GLY A 54 7.31 2.75 8.70
N LYS A 55 7.65 3.89 9.31
CA LYS A 55 9.05 4.34 9.45
C LYS A 55 9.92 3.28 10.14
N ALA A 56 9.46 2.74 11.28
CA ALA A 56 10.21 1.73 12.03
C ALA A 56 10.55 0.48 11.20
N PHE A 57 9.62 0.03 10.35
CA PHE A 57 9.88 -1.10 9.45
C PHE A 57 10.93 -0.76 8.39
N LYS A 58 10.86 0.45 7.82
CA LYS A 58 11.86 0.91 6.85
C LYS A 58 13.24 1.05 7.48
N ASP A 59 13.33 1.58 8.69
CA ASP A 59 14.60 1.76 9.41
C ASP A 59 15.25 0.38 9.69
N ALA A 60 14.46 -0.60 10.14
CA ALA A 60 14.93 -1.95 10.38
C ALA A 60 15.42 -2.66 9.10
N VAL A 61 14.70 -2.52 7.99
CA VAL A 61 15.09 -3.15 6.71
C VAL A 61 16.24 -2.42 6.03
N GLY A 62 16.25 -1.09 6.06
CA GLY A 62 17.29 -0.27 5.40
C GLY A 62 18.66 -0.41 6.04
N THR A 63 18.72 -0.82 7.31
CA THR A 63 19.97 -1.10 8.03
C THR A 63 20.36 -2.58 8.00
N ALA A 64 19.43 -3.48 7.62
CA ALA A 64 19.69 -4.91 7.54
C ALA A 64 20.52 -5.23 6.28
N ARG A 65 21.69 -5.83 6.47
CA ARG A 65 22.57 -6.29 5.38
C ARG A 65 22.06 -7.56 4.68
N THR A 66 21.13 -8.28 5.32
CA THR A 66 20.57 -9.54 4.84
C THR A 66 19.14 -9.67 5.34
N GLY A 67 18.26 -10.22 4.51
CA GLY A 67 16.87 -10.51 4.85
C GLY A 67 16.31 -11.61 3.95
N SER A 68 15.16 -12.16 4.33
CA SER A 68 14.44 -13.17 3.55
C SER A 68 13.10 -12.62 3.07
N PHE A 69 12.67 -13.09 1.89
CA PHE A 69 11.34 -12.78 1.37
C PHE A 69 10.32 -13.80 1.86
N SER A 70 9.24 -13.32 2.45
CA SER A 70 8.07 -14.14 2.78
C SER A 70 7.13 -14.22 1.59
N ARG A 71 6.86 -15.43 1.10
CA ARG A 71 5.78 -15.70 0.13
C ARG A 71 4.59 -16.31 0.86
N ILE A 72 3.44 -15.65 0.78
CA ILE A 72 2.16 -16.17 1.26
C ILE A 72 1.32 -16.49 0.04
N ALA A 73 1.03 -17.76 -0.20
CA ALA A 73 0.11 -18.17 -1.26
C ALA A 73 -1.30 -17.71 -0.87
N GLY A 74 -1.96 -16.93 -1.74
CA GLY A 74 -3.34 -16.54 -1.51
C GLY A 74 -4.27 -17.74 -1.72
N SER A 75 -5.19 -17.99 -0.79
CA SER A 75 -6.36 -18.83 -1.08
C SER A 75 -7.56 -17.93 -1.35
N VAL A 76 -8.23 -18.15 -2.48
CA VAL A 76 -9.51 -17.51 -2.77
C VAL A 76 -10.57 -18.40 -2.16
N ARG A 77 -11.18 -17.97 -1.05
CA ARG A 77 -12.45 -18.58 -0.60
C ARG A 77 -13.53 -18.13 -1.58
N SER A 78 -14.08 -19.07 -2.33
CA SER A 78 -15.32 -18.83 -3.08
C SER A 78 -16.43 -18.51 -2.08
N LYS A 79 -17.19 -17.46 -2.38
CA LYS A 79 -18.41 -17.13 -1.65
C LYS A 79 -19.46 -18.20 -2.01
N ALA A 80 -20.02 -18.86 -1.01
CA ALA A 80 -21.20 -19.71 -1.18
C ALA A 80 -22.43 -18.84 -1.47
#